data_AF-A0A1G9X8Y8-F1
#
_entry.id   AF-A0A1G9X8Y8-F1
#
_cell.length_a   1.000
_cell.length_b   1.000
_cell.length_c   1.000
_cell.angle_alpha   90.00
_cell.angle_beta   90.00
_cell.angle_gamma   90.00
#
_symmetry.space_group_name_H-M   'P 1'
#
loop_
_entity.id
_entity.type
_entity.pdbx_description
1 polymer ?
#
loop_
_entity_poly.entity_id
_entity_poly.type
_entity_poly.pdbx_seq_one_letter_code
_entity_poly.pdbx_strand_id
1 'polypeptide(L)'
;MAGPNEQPLPPDVIGREDAIEVLRAFVVDGGLSIAFQRAFEEPDMWGLLLVDIARHAARAYGREAEYTEDEALGRIVDMFEAEINRPTDVGSTTPRSQQGH
;
A
#
# COMPACT_ATOMS: atom_id res chain seq x y z
N MET A 1 3.53 -15.76 19.88
CA MET A 1 2.80 -16.17 18.66
C MET A 1 3.79 -16.18 17.51
N ALA A 2 3.78 -17.21 16.66
CA ALA A 2 4.72 -17.38 15.55
C ALA A 2 4.03 -17.03 14.23
N GLY A 3 3.77 -15.74 14.01
CA GLY A 3 3.19 -15.18 12.79
C GLY A 3 3.83 -13.84 12.43
N PRO A 4 3.56 -13.30 11.24
CA PRO A 4 4.07 -11.99 10.84
C PRO A 4 3.55 -10.89 11.78
N ASN A 5 4.21 -9.73 11.80
CA ASN A 5 3.74 -8.57 12.55
C ASN A 5 2.62 -7.88 11.77
N GLU A 6 1.37 -8.07 12.20
CA GLU A 6 0.17 -7.60 11.50
C GLU A 6 -0.39 -6.31 12.12
N GLN A 7 -0.98 -5.45 11.27
CA GLN A 7 -1.76 -4.32 11.75
C GLN A 7 -3.15 -4.79 12.19
N PRO A 8 -3.69 -4.29 13.32
CA PRO A 8 -5.06 -4.57 13.71
C PRO A 8 -6.04 -3.90 12.73
N LEU A 9 -7.28 -4.38 12.73
CA LEU A 9 -8.36 -3.71 11.99
C LEU A 9 -8.50 -2.24 12.46
N PRO A 10 -8.67 -1.28 11.54
CA PRO A 10 -9.02 0.08 11.90
C PRO A 10 -10.28 0.11 12.79
N PRO A 11 -10.30 0.90 13.89
CA PRO A 11 -11.43 0.89 14.82
C PRO A 11 -12.80 1.18 14.19
N ASP A 12 -12.83 1.98 13.15
CA ASP A 12 -14.02 2.40 12.41
C ASP A 12 -14.61 1.31 11.49
N VAL A 13 -13.85 0.24 11.20
CA VAL A 13 -14.33 -0.90 10.43
C VAL A 13 -14.75 -2.09 11.30
N ILE A 14 -14.52 -2.04 12.62
CA ILE A 14 -14.88 -3.14 13.52
C ILE A 14 -16.42 -3.29 13.56
N GLY A 15 -16.91 -4.48 13.23
CA GLY A 15 -18.35 -4.79 13.23
C GLY A 15 -19.11 -4.33 11.97
N ARG A 16 -18.39 -3.84 10.95
CA ARG A 16 -18.97 -3.40 9.68
C ARG A 16 -18.93 -4.52 8.66
N GLU A 17 -20.07 -5.17 8.42
CA GLU A 17 -20.21 -6.24 7.42
C GLU A 17 -20.06 -5.74 5.98
N ASP A 18 -20.22 -4.44 5.75
CA ASP A 18 -20.07 -3.77 4.47
C ASP A 18 -18.62 -3.33 4.18
N ALA A 19 -17.71 -3.45 5.15
CA ALA A 19 -16.31 -3.10 4.96
C ALA A 19 -15.56 -4.18 4.15
N ILE A 20 -14.76 -3.74 3.19
CA ILE A 20 -13.96 -4.63 2.32
C ILE A 20 -12.48 -4.26 2.45
N GLU A 21 -11.64 -5.23 2.83
CA GLU A 21 -10.19 -5.07 2.80
C GLU A 21 -9.71 -5.03 1.35
N VAL A 22 -9.19 -3.88 0.92
CA VAL A 22 -8.75 -3.66 -0.47
C VAL A 22 -7.35 -4.20 -0.73
N LEU A 23 -6.44 -3.98 0.23
CA LEU A 23 -5.02 -4.28 0.08
C LEU A 23 -4.42 -4.74 1.41
N ARG A 24 -3.45 -5.65 1.32
CA ARG A 24 -2.58 -6.01 2.43
C ARG A 24 -1.16 -6.19 1.92
N ALA A 25 -0.22 -5.46 2.50
CA ALA A 25 1.18 -5.44 2.07
C ALA A 25 2.11 -5.79 3.23
N PHE A 26 3.10 -6.63 2.96
CA PHE A 26 4.14 -7.02 3.90
C PHE A 26 5.52 -6.75 3.31
N VAL A 27 6.43 -6.25 4.14
CA VAL A 27 7.86 -6.24 3.82
C VAL A 27 8.43 -7.60 4.22
N VAL A 28 8.97 -8.33 3.24
CA VAL A 28 9.60 -9.64 3.43
C VAL A 28 10.70 -9.82 2.40
N ASP A 29 11.85 -10.36 2.82
CA ASP A 29 13.02 -10.63 1.96
C ASP A 29 13.49 -9.45 1.09
N GLY A 30 13.36 -8.22 1.60
CA GLY A 30 13.78 -6.99 0.90
C GLY A 30 12.82 -6.50 -0.19
N GLY A 31 11.65 -7.14 -0.34
CA GLY A 31 10.60 -6.73 -1.26
C GLY A 31 9.24 -6.57 -0.59
N LEU A 32 8.21 -6.34 -1.41
CA LEU A 32 6.82 -6.26 -0.99
C LEU A 32 6.05 -7.51 -1.44
N SER A 33 5.43 -8.20 -0.49
CA SER A 33 4.40 -9.20 -0.78
C SER A 33 3.03 -8.55 -0.63
N ILE A 34 2.26 -8.48 -1.72
CA ILE A 34 0.99 -7.74 -1.77
C ILE A 34 -0.17 -8.66 -2.16
N ALA A 35 -1.25 -8.60 -1.39
CA ALA A 35 -2.53 -9.19 -1.73
C ALA A 35 -3.55 -8.07 -2.04
N PHE A 36 -4.25 -8.19 -3.17
CA PHE A 36 -5.30 -7.26 -3.59
C PHE A 36 -6.62 -7.98 -3.82
N GLN A 37 -7.71 -7.29 -3.48
CA GLN A 37 -9.04 -7.61 -3.98
C GLN A 37 -9.46 -6.53 -4.99
N ARG A 38 -10.21 -6.92 -6.03
CA ARG A 38 -10.86 -5.95 -6.90
C ARG A 38 -11.96 -5.25 -6.10
N ALA A 39 -11.62 -4.10 -5.50
CA ALA A 39 -12.53 -3.31 -4.69
C ALA A 39 -13.10 -2.10 -5.43
N PHE A 40 -12.45 -1.69 -6.53
CA PHE A 40 -12.89 -0.57 -7.35
C PHE A 40 -13.19 -1.02 -8.78
N GLU A 41 -14.26 -0.45 -9.34
CA GLU A 41 -14.65 -0.68 -10.74
C GLU A 41 -13.82 0.17 -11.69
N GLU A 42 -13.54 1.41 -11.31
CA GLU A 42 -12.84 2.41 -12.12
C GLU A 42 -11.34 2.51 -11.76
N PRO A 43 -10.45 2.67 -12.75
CA PRO A 43 -9.01 2.79 -12.52
C PRO A 43 -8.63 4.04 -11.72
N ASP A 44 -9.36 5.16 -11.89
CA ASP A 44 -9.06 6.42 -11.20
C ASP A 44 -9.14 6.32 -9.67
N MET A 45 -9.98 5.41 -9.17
CA MET A 45 -10.10 5.12 -7.73
C MET A 45 -8.83 4.50 -7.16
N TRP A 46 -8.09 3.73 -7.96
CA TRP A 46 -6.77 3.23 -7.57
C TRP A 46 -5.75 4.36 -7.48
N GLY A 47 -5.86 5.38 -8.32
CA GLY A 47 -5.05 6.59 -8.21
C GLY A 47 -5.27 7.30 -6.87
N LEU A 48 -6.54 7.44 -6.44
CA LEU A 48 -6.86 8.02 -5.14
C LEU A 48 -6.27 7.21 -3.98
N LEU A 49 -6.40 5.88 -4.02
CA LEU A 49 -5.79 4.98 -3.03
C LEU A 49 -4.27 5.20 -2.90
N LEU A 50 -3.55 5.31 -4.02
CA LEU A 50 -2.11 5.52 -4.02
C LEU A 50 -1.73 6.88 -3.43
N VAL A 51 -2.49 7.93 -3.74
CA VAL A 51 -2.29 9.27 -3.16
C VAL A 51 -2.50 9.23 -1.65
N ASP A 52 -3.53 8.54 -1.17
CA ASP A 52 -3.80 8.44 0.26
C ASP A 52 -2.68 7.68 0.99
N ILE A 53 -2.17 6.59 0.40
CA ILE A 53 -1.01 5.85 0.94
C ILE A 53 0.21 6.77 1.02
N ALA A 54 0.52 7.50 -0.05
CA ALA A 54 1.66 8.43 -0.10
C ALA A 54 1.55 9.52 0.98
N ARG A 55 0.37 10.09 1.18
CA ARG A 55 0.11 11.09 2.24
C ARG A 55 0.26 10.51 3.64
N HIS A 56 -0.23 9.29 3.87
CA HIS A 56 -0.05 8.64 5.18
C HIS A 56 1.42 8.34 5.48
N ALA A 57 2.17 7.86 4.49
CA ALA A 57 3.61 7.66 4.61
C ALA A 57 4.34 8.99 4.90
N ALA A 58 4.02 10.05 4.16
CA ALA A 58 4.61 11.38 4.36
C ALA A 58 4.36 11.92 5.79
N ARG A 59 3.15 11.77 6.33
CA ARG A 59 2.82 12.13 7.72
C ARG A 59 3.56 11.30 8.75
N ALA A 60 3.81 10.01 8.48
CA ALA A 60 4.61 9.18 9.35
C ALA A 60 6.06 9.68 9.39
N TYR A 61 6.67 9.91 8.22
CA TYR A 61 8.02 10.45 8.12
C TYR A 61 8.16 11.85 8.72
N GLY A 62 7.16 12.73 8.53
CA GLY A 62 7.17 14.07 9.11
C GLY A 62 7.11 14.11 10.65
N ARG A 63 6.71 12.99 11.28
CA ARG A 63 6.70 12.85 12.75
C ARG A 63 7.96 12.20 13.31
N GLU A 64 8.69 11.44 12.49
CA GLU A 64 9.76 10.56 12.94
C GLU A 64 11.15 10.93 12.39
N ALA A 65 11.22 11.74 11.34
CA ALA A 65 12.46 12.11 10.65
C ALA A 65 12.68 13.63 10.62
N GLU A 66 13.85 14.05 10.12
CA GLU A 66 14.22 15.47 9.92
C GLU A 66 13.54 16.12 8.71
N TYR A 67 12.54 15.46 8.11
CA TYR A 67 11.81 15.96 6.95
C TYR A 67 10.48 16.55 7.37
N THR A 68 10.03 17.61 6.71
CA THR A 68 8.64 18.05 6.77
C THR A 68 7.73 17.07 6.01
N GLU A 69 6.42 17.08 6.30
CA GLU A 69 5.43 16.27 5.55
C GLU A 69 5.50 16.57 4.05
N ASP A 70 5.67 17.84 3.66
CA ASP A 70 5.75 18.25 2.25
C ASP A 70 7.04 17.75 1.58
N GLU A 71 8.19 17.83 2.24
CA GLU A 71 9.45 17.28 1.72
C GLU A 71 9.38 15.75 1.59
N ALA A 72 8.80 15.08 2.58
CA ALA A 72 8.61 13.63 2.52
C ALA A 72 7.69 13.24 1.37
N LEU A 73 6.56 13.94 1.20
CA LEU A 73 5.62 13.69 0.12
C LEU A 73 6.26 13.94 -1.25
N GLY A 74 6.98 15.05 -1.41
CA GLY A 74 7.69 15.36 -2.66
C GLY A 74 8.65 14.25 -3.06
N ARG A 75 9.47 13.77 -2.11
CA ARG A 75 10.41 12.66 -2.36
C ARG A 75 9.72 11.34 -2.70
N ILE A 76 8.59 11.04 -2.07
CA ILE A 76 7.79 9.86 -2.37
C ILE A 76 7.26 9.94 -3.81
N VAL A 77 6.72 11.09 -4.21
CA VAL A 77 6.18 11.31 -5.56
C VAL A 77 7.29 11.24 -6.62
N ASP A 78 8.43 11.90 -6.39
CA ASP A 78 9.57 11.88 -7.32
C ASP A 78 10.03 10.45 -7.62
N MET A 79 10.17 9.61 -6.59
CA MET A 79 10.56 8.21 -6.77
C MET A 79 9.45 7.40 -7.44
N PHE A 80 8.19 7.62 -7.07
CA PHE A 80 7.06 6.94 -7.69
C PHE A 80 6.97 7.22 -9.20
N GLU A 81 7.10 8.48 -9.61
CA GLU A 81 7.13 8.87 -11.02
C GLU A 81 8.36 8.33 -11.75
N ALA A 82 9.53 8.34 -11.09
CA ALA A 82 10.75 7.77 -11.66
C ALA A 82 10.60 6.27 -11.95
N GLU A 83 10.02 5.51 -11.03
CA GLU A 83 9.77 4.07 -11.18
C GLU A 83 8.75 3.77 -12.28
N ILE A 84 7.68 4.58 -12.40
CA ILE A 84 6.72 4.46 -13.51
C ILE A 84 7.41 4.66 -14.86
N ASN A 85 8.26 5.69 -14.96
CA ASN A 85 8.92 6.05 -16.21
C ASN A 85 10.09 5.13 -16.56
N ARG A 86 10.72 4.50 -15.55
CA ARG A 86 11.87 3.60 -15.68
C ARG A 86 11.74 2.43 -14.69
N PRO A 87 10.93 1.42 -15.01
CA PRO A 87 10.70 0.28 -14.11
C PRO A 87 12.00 -0.47 -13.83
N THR A 88 12.29 -0.66 -12.55
CA THR A 88 13.43 -1.43 -12.04
C THR A 88 13.04 -2.86 -11.65
N ASP A 89 11.76 -3.07 -11.33
CA ASP A 89 11.11 -4.38 -11.18
C ASP A 89 9.69 -4.33 -11.77
N VAL A 90 9.40 -5.15 -12.78
CA VAL A 90 8.06 -5.19 -13.39
C VAL A 90 7.04 -5.95 -12.54
N GLY A 91 7.49 -6.73 -11.55
CA GLY A 91 6.63 -7.56 -10.71
C GLY A 91 5.75 -8.55 -11.49
N SER A 92 5.15 -9.52 -10.81
CA SER A 92 4.05 -10.30 -11.38
C SER A 92 2.94 -10.38 -10.35
N THR A 93 1.80 -9.75 -10.62
CA THR A 93 0.58 -9.94 -9.83
C THR A 93 -0.07 -11.25 -10.25
N THR A 94 0.22 -12.34 -9.54
CA THR A 94 -0.47 -13.62 -9.74
C THR A 94 -1.92 -13.51 -9.26
N PRO A 95 -2.93 -13.80 -10.11
CA PRO A 95 -4.32 -13.85 -9.67
C PRO A 95 -4.51 -14.92 -8.58
N ARG A 96 -5.25 -14.57 -7.52
CA ARG A 96 -5.58 -15.44 -6.37
C ARG A 96 -6.27 -16.76 -6.76
N SER A 97 -6.73 -16.92 -8.00
CA SER A 97 -7.39 -18.14 -8.48
C SER A 97 -6.47 -19.36 -8.68
N GLN A 98 -5.15 -19.25 -8.47
CA GLN A 98 -4.22 -20.38 -8.63
C GLN A 98 -3.52 -20.86 -7.35
N GLN A 99 -3.78 -20.26 -6.18
CA GLN A 99 -3.25 -20.77 -4.91
C GLN A 99 -4.35 -21.45 -4.11
N GLY A 100 -4.71 -22.64 -4.55
CA GLY A 100 -5.54 -23.57 -3.80
C GLY A 100 -5.09 -24.99 -4.07
N HIS A 101 -4.41 -25.59 -3.08
CA HIS A 101 -4.53 -26.99 -2.65
C HIS A 101 -3.87 -27.14 -1.28
#